data_AF-A0A382M077-F1
#
_entry.id   AF-A0A382M077-F1
#
_cell.length_a   1.000
_cell.length_b   1.000
_cell.length_c   1.000
_cell.angle_alpha   90.00
_cell.angle_beta   90.00
_cell.angle_gamma   90.00
#
_symmetry.space_group_name_H-M   'P 1'
#
loop_
_entity.id
_entity.type
_entity.pdbx_description
1 polymer ?
#
loop_
_entity_poly.entity_id
_entity_poly.type
_entity_poly.pdbx_seq_one_letter_code
_entity_poly.pdbx_strand_id
1 'polypeptide(L)'
;MDQQLRYSSHIRLEDFGEQSQKILLGSSVLIIGAGGLGSIASLYLTTSGIGQITIVDFDSIDESNLPRQILFKADDLGQNKALITKQRLMEYNSDAIINSIDQKLSEDEMNKLISQVDIVIDATDNLESRLMIN
;
A
#
# COMPACT_ATOMS: atom_id res chain seq x y z
N MET A 1 -18.21 -7.77 -3.28
CA MET A 1 -18.15 -8.66 -4.46
C MET A 1 -17.82 -10.06 -3.93
N ASP A 2 -18.35 -11.12 -4.52
CA ASP A 2 -17.94 -12.48 -4.11
C ASP A 2 -16.41 -12.65 -4.32
N GLN A 3 -15.71 -13.13 -3.28
CA GLN A 3 -14.25 -13.26 -3.30
C GLN A 3 -13.79 -14.31 -4.32
N GLN A 4 -14.54 -15.41 -4.50
CA GLN A 4 -14.20 -16.42 -5.51
C GLN A 4 -14.24 -15.81 -6.91
N LEU A 5 -15.27 -15.01 -7.21
CA LEU A 5 -15.36 -14.29 -8.48
C LEU A 5 -14.23 -13.26 -8.64
N ARG A 6 -13.98 -12.43 -7.61
CA ARG A 6 -12.95 -11.37 -7.60
C ARG A 6 -11.57 -11.91 -7.99
N TYR A 7 -11.16 -13.02 -7.37
CA TYR A 7 -9.82 -13.57 -7.52
C TYR A 7 -9.74 -14.73 -8.52
N SER A 8 -10.82 -15.01 -9.26
CA SER A 8 -10.90 -16.16 -10.16
C SER A 8 -9.77 -16.19 -11.20
N SER A 9 -9.30 -15.03 -11.67
CA SER A 9 -8.17 -14.94 -12.61
C SER A 9 -6.83 -15.33 -11.98
N HIS A 10 -6.59 -15.02 -10.70
CA HIS A 10 -5.37 -15.42 -10.00
C HIS A 10 -5.40 -16.92 -9.68
N ILE A 11 -6.54 -17.42 -9.20
CA ILE A 11 -6.72 -18.82 -8.83
C ILE A 11 -6.50 -19.76 -10.03
N ARG A 12 -6.82 -19.33 -11.26
CA ARG A 12 -6.63 -20.10 -12.49
C ARG A 12 -5.17 -20.16 -12.98
N LEU A 13 -4.26 -19.36 -12.43
CA LEU A 13 -2.85 -19.42 -12.83
C LEU A 13 -2.23 -20.74 -12.38
N GLU A 14 -1.48 -21.35 -13.30
CA GLU A 14 -0.62 -22.49 -12.99
C GLU A 14 0.32 -22.10 -11.84
N ASP A 15 0.52 -23.02 -10.88
CA ASP A 15 1.30 -22.83 -9.65
C ASP A 15 0.79 -21.79 -8.62
N PHE A 16 -0.36 -21.13 -8.84
CA PHE A 16 -0.95 -20.23 -7.84
C PHE A 16 -2.07 -20.91 -7.02
N GLY A 17 -3.22 -21.19 -7.65
CA GLY A 17 -4.35 -21.90 -7.03
C GLY A 17 -5.00 -21.19 -5.83
N GLU A 18 -6.00 -21.85 -5.23
CA GLU A 18 -6.76 -21.30 -4.10
C GLU A 18 -5.90 -21.11 -2.84
N GLN A 19 -4.92 -22.00 -2.62
CA GLN A 19 -4.10 -21.97 -1.42
C GLN A 19 -3.22 -20.72 -1.38
N SER A 20 -2.63 -20.31 -2.50
CA SER A 20 -1.84 -19.08 -2.58
C SER A 20 -2.70 -17.84 -2.38
N GLN A 21 -3.93 -17.83 -2.93
CA GLN A 21 -4.86 -16.73 -2.69
C GLN A 21 -5.24 -16.61 -1.20
N LYS A 22 -5.44 -17.72 -0.50
CA LYS A 22 -5.68 -17.73 0.95
C LYS A 22 -4.49 -17.18 1.74
N ILE A 23 -3.27 -17.47 1.31
CA ILE A 23 -2.07 -16.89 1.92
C ILE A 23 -2.10 -15.37 1.77
N LEU A 24 -2.31 -14.85 0.54
CA LEU A 24 -2.39 -13.39 0.33
C LEU A 24 -3.46 -12.73 1.20
N LEU A 25 -4.65 -13.33 1.28
CA LEU A 25 -5.75 -12.81 2.10
C LEU A 25 -5.43 -12.77 3.60
N GLY A 26 -4.49 -13.60 4.06
CA GLY A 26 -4.00 -13.59 5.44
C GLY A 26 -2.73 -12.75 5.65
N SER A 27 -2.12 -12.23 4.60
CA SER A 27 -0.87 -11.47 4.66
C SER A 27 -1.07 -9.99 4.95
N SER A 28 -0.04 -9.39 5.50
CA SER A 28 0.06 -7.97 5.85
C SER A 28 1.28 -7.32 5.21
N VAL A 29 1.09 -6.12 4.67
CA VAL A 29 2.16 -5.34 4.03
C VAL A 29 2.24 -3.94 4.62
N LEU A 30 3.45 -3.53 4.99
CA LEU A 30 3.79 -2.13 5.29
C LEU A 30 4.42 -1.49 4.06
N ILE A 31 3.92 -0.33 3.65
CA ILE A 31 4.46 0.45 2.53
C ILE A 31 4.91 1.80 3.07
N ILE A 32 6.20 2.08 2.93
CA ILE A 32 6.83 3.33 3.41
C ILE A 32 7.06 4.23 2.21
N GLY A 33 6.28 5.31 2.12
CA GLY A 33 6.18 6.21 0.97
C GLY A 33 4.97 5.86 0.09
N ALA A 34 4.16 6.87 -0.21
CA ALA A 34 2.98 6.83 -1.08
C ALA A 34 3.20 7.65 -2.38
N GLY A 35 4.47 7.81 -2.79
CA GLY A 35 4.85 8.38 -4.07
C GLY A 35 4.55 7.46 -5.25
N GLY A 36 5.25 7.65 -6.37
CA GLY A 36 4.95 6.90 -7.62
C GLY A 36 5.11 5.38 -7.49
N LEU A 37 6.11 4.93 -6.71
CA LEU A 37 6.34 3.51 -6.46
C LEU A 37 5.33 2.94 -5.47
N GLY A 38 5.17 3.58 -4.31
CA GLY A 38 4.32 3.07 -3.24
C GLY A 38 2.84 3.06 -3.61
N SER A 39 2.37 4.11 -4.30
CA SER A 39 0.98 4.17 -4.78
C SER A 39 0.66 3.01 -5.74
N ILE A 40 1.52 2.71 -6.71
CA ILE A 40 1.30 1.61 -7.66
C ILE A 40 1.45 0.24 -7.02
N ALA A 41 2.47 0.05 -6.17
CA ALA A 41 2.63 -1.19 -5.44
C ALA A 41 1.39 -1.48 -4.56
N SER A 42 0.93 -0.47 -3.81
CA SER A 42 -0.24 -0.60 -2.94
C SER A 42 -1.51 -0.95 -3.72
N LEU A 43 -1.70 -0.37 -4.91
CA LEU A 43 -2.84 -0.66 -5.78
C LEU A 43 -2.86 -2.13 -6.20
N TYR A 44 -1.75 -2.63 -6.75
CA TYR A 44 -1.69 -4.01 -7.21
C TYR A 44 -1.80 -5.01 -6.06
N LEU A 45 -1.19 -4.75 -4.91
CA LEU A 45 -1.32 -5.59 -3.71
C LEU A 45 -2.76 -5.62 -3.17
N THR A 46 -3.43 -4.47 -3.18
CA THR A 46 -4.84 -4.37 -2.76
C THR A 46 -5.73 -5.22 -3.68
N THR A 47 -5.54 -5.10 -5.00
CA THR A 47 -6.33 -5.85 -5.98
C THR A 47 -5.96 -7.33 -6.06
N SER A 48 -4.72 -7.70 -5.71
CA SER A 48 -4.28 -9.10 -5.64
C SER A 48 -4.87 -9.84 -4.43
N GLY A 49 -5.38 -9.10 -3.44
CA GLY A 49 -6.05 -9.64 -2.28
C GLY A 49 -5.15 -9.79 -1.06
N ILE A 50 -4.15 -8.91 -0.89
CA ILE A 50 -3.49 -8.75 0.41
C ILE A 50 -4.54 -8.35 1.46
N GLY A 51 -4.56 -9.07 2.58
CA GLY A 51 -5.56 -8.88 3.64
C GLY A 51 -5.43 -7.55 4.36
N GLN A 52 -4.19 -7.11 4.63
CA GLN A 52 -3.93 -5.86 5.35
C GLN A 52 -2.80 -5.07 4.70
N ILE A 53 -3.05 -3.78 4.45
CA ILE A 53 -2.04 -2.85 3.94
C ILE A 53 -1.99 -1.62 4.84
N THR A 54 -0.78 -1.25 5.28
CA THR A 54 -0.53 0.00 6.01
C THR A 54 0.38 0.89 5.18
N ILE A 55 -0.08 2.10 4.88
CA ILE A 55 0.68 3.10 4.10
C ILE A 55 1.19 4.18 5.05
N VAL A 56 2.48 4.48 5.00
CA VAL A 56 3.13 5.56 5.76
C VAL A 56 3.61 6.62 4.78
N ASP A 57 3.06 7.83 4.85
CA ASP A 57 3.55 8.98 4.09
C ASP A 57 3.07 10.27 4.76
N PHE A 58 4.01 11.16 5.08
CA PHE A 58 3.73 12.42 5.77
C PHE A 58 3.61 13.63 4.84
N ASP A 59 3.86 13.45 3.54
CA ASP A 59 3.77 14.52 2.56
C ASP A 59 2.32 14.79 2.15
N SER A 60 2.10 16.03 1.70
CA SER A 60 0.89 16.40 0.96
C SER A 60 1.09 16.25 -0.54
N ILE A 61 -0.01 16.10 -1.28
CA ILE A 61 -0.01 16.01 -2.74
C ILE A 61 0.26 17.40 -3.33
N ASP A 62 1.27 17.46 -4.19
CA ASP A 62 1.68 18.67 -4.92
C ASP A 62 1.46 18.50 -6.43
N GLU A 63 1.21 19.59 -7.15
CA GLU A 63 0.95 19.55 -8.60
C GLU A 63 2.12 18.92 -9.38
N SER A 64 3.36 19.18 -8.94
CA SER A 64 4.55 18.58 -9.55
C SER A 64 4.59 17.06 -9.42
N ASN A 65 3.79 16.46 -8.53
CA ASN A 65 3.77 15.02 -8.27
C ASN A 65 2.85 14.28 -9.26
N LEU A 66 1.79 14.94 -9.75
CA LEU A 66 0.73 14.32 -10.56
C LEU A 66 1.22 13.57 -11.81
N PRO A 67 2.24 14.04 -12.58
CA PRO A 67 2.70 13.33 -13.77
C PRO A 67 3.28 11.93 -13.50
N ARG A 68 3.68 11.64 -12.25
CA ARG A 68 4.33 10.37 -11.87
C ARG A 68 3.62 9.63 -10.73
N GLN A 69 2.60 10.23 -10.11
CA GLN A 69 1.85 9.65 -9.00
C GLN A 69 0.38 9.52 -9.41
N ILE A 70 0.12 8.58 -10.32
CA ILE A 70 -1.15 8.48 -11.07
C ILE A 70 -2.36 8.10 -10.21
N LEU A 71 -2.14 7.74 -8.94
CA LEU A 71 -3.22 7.48 -7.97
C LEU A 71 -3.90 8.79 -7.53
N PHE A 72 -3.21 9.92 -7.66
CA PHE A 72 -3.69 11.24 -7.24
C PHE A 72 -4.23 12.06 -8.41
N LYS A 73 -5.19 12.92 -8.12
CA LYS A 73 -5.85 13.83 -9.08
C LYS A 73 -5.68 15.29 -8.64
N ALA A 74 -6.00 16.22 -9.52
CA ALA A 74 -5.96 17.65 -9.22
C ALA A 74 -6.84 18.03 -8.01
N ASP A 75 -7.98 17.34 -7.82
CA ASP A 75 -8.86 17.56 -6.67
C ASP A 75 -8.25 17.10 -5.33
N ASP A 76 -7.17 16.32 -5.38
CA ASP A 76 -6.47 15.79 -4.21
C ASP A 76 -5.32 16.72 -3.75
N LEU A 77 -5.08 17.84 -4.44
CA LEU A 77 -4.00 18.79 -4.11
C LEU A 77 -4.11 19.32 -2.67
N GLY A 78 -2.97 19.35 -1.97
CA GLY A 78 -2.88 19.77 -0.58
C GLY A 78 -3.36 18.74 0.45
N GLN A 79 -3.93 17.61 0.02
CA GLN A 79 -4.31 16.51 0.92
C GLN A 79 -3.12 15.58 1.18
N ASN A 80 -3.09 14.91 2.34
CA ASN A 80 -2.02 13.97 2.67
C ASN A 80 -2.05 12.73 1.75
N LYS A 81 -0.87 12.32 1.29
CA LYS A 81 -0.72 11.21 0.34
C LYS A 81 -1.18 9.86 0.90
N ALA A 82 -0.86 9.55 2.16
CA ALA A 82 -1.27 8.29 2.80
C ALA A 82 -2.79 8.21 2.97
N LEU A 83 -3.43 9.32 3.36
CA LEU A 83 -4.89 9.39 3.50
C LEU A 83 -5.61 9.18 2.16
N ILE A 84 -5.21 9.90 1.11
CA ILE A 84 -5.81 9.74 -0.22
C ILE A 84 -5.54 8.35 -0.78
N THR A 85 -4.33 7.82 -0.59
CA THR A 85 -4.00 6.45 -1.00
C THR A 85 -4.96 5.46 -0.36
N LYS A 86 -5.17 5.52 0.96
CA LYS A 86 -6.14 4.67 1.66
C LYS A 86 -7.54 4.76 1.05
N GLN A 87 -8.04 5.98 0.83
CA GLN A 87 -9.37 6.18 0.25
C GLN A 87 -9.49 5.49 -1.11
N ARG A 88 -8.51 5.70 -2.01
CA ARG A 88 -8.49 5.07 -3.34
C ARG A 88 -8.42 3.55 -3.25
N LEU A 89 -7.57 2.99 -2.42
CA LEU A 89 -7.44 1.53 -2.28
C LEU A 89 -8.74 0.87 -1.80
N MET A 90 -9.47 1.52 -0.88
CA MET A 90 -10.77 1.04 -0.43
C MET A 90 -11.83 1.04 -1.56
N GLU A 91 -11.71 1.92 -2.56
CA GLU A 91 -12.57 1.89 -3.77
C GLU A 91 -12.29 0.62 -4.61
N TYR A 92 -11.05 0.16 -4.68
CA TYR A 92 -10.66 -1.05 -5.44
C TYR A 92 -10.98 -2.35 -4.70
N ASN A 93 -10.73 -2.40 -3.39
CA ASN A 93 -11.01 -3.58 -2.58
C ASN A 93 -11.49 -3.21 -1.18
N SER A 94 -12.81 -3.10 -1.03
CA SER A 94 -13.46 -2.86 0.26
C SER A 94 -13.30 -3.99 1.28
N ASP A 95 -12.86 -5.18 0.84
CA ASP A 95 -12.73 -6.35 1.69
C ASP A 95 -11.38 -6.37 2.44
N ALA A 96 -10.40 -5.56 2.00
CA ALA A 96 -9.09 -5.44 2.61
C ALA A 96 -9.05 -4.41 3.75
N ILE A 97 -8.21 -4.66 4.75
CA ILE A 97 -7.96 -3.71 5.85
C ILE A 97 -6.90 -2.71 5.39
N ILE A 98 -7.30 -1.46 5.14
CA ILE A 98 -6.38 -0.41 4.68
C ILE A 98 -6.17 0.65 5.79
N ASN A 99 -4.93 0.76 6.25
CA ASN A 99 -4.49 1.75 7.24
C ASN A 99 -3.58 2.80 6.61
N SER A 100 -3.61 4.01 7.16
CA SER A 100 -2.78 5.13 6.73
C SER A 100 -2.19 5.81 7.95
N ILE A 101 -0.90 6.13 7.87
CA ILE A 101 -0.17 6.93 8.86
C ILE A 101 0.35 8.16 8.12
N ASP A 102 -0.17 9.32 8.50
CA ASP A 102 0.06 10.63 7.87
C ASP A 102 1.13 11.47 8.58
N GLN A 103 1.86 10.87 9.53
CA GLN A 103 2.91 11.52 10.31
C GLN A 103 4.27 10.87 10.08
N LYS A 104 5.33 11.66 10.25
CA LYS A 104 6.70 11.13 10.28
C LYS A 104 6.88 10.30 11.55
N LEU A 105 7.27 9.04 11.37
CA LEU A 105 7.52 8.11 12.48
C LEU A 105 8.94 8.30 13.02
N SER A 106 9.08 8.16 14.34
CA SER A 106 10.38 7.91 14.95
C SER A 106 10.91 6.53 14.60
N GLU A 107 12.21 6.30 14.82
CA GLU A 107 12.86 5.00 14.60
C GLU A 107 12.20 3.89 15.43
N ASP A 108 11.87 4.16 16.70
CA ASP A 108 11.20 3.19 17.57
C ASP A 108 9.79 2.83 17.08
N GLU A 109 9.02 3.82 16.62
CA GLU A 109 7.69 3.59 16.05
C GLU A 109 7.77 2.81 14.74
N MET A 110 8.76 3.11 13.90
CA MET A 110 9.00 2.41 12.64
C MET A 110 9.39 0.96 12.90
N ASN A 111 10.36 0.70 13.79
CA ASN A 111 10.80 -0.65 14.15
C ASN A 111 9.66 -1.49 14.72
N LYS A 112 8.82 -0.88 15.58
CA LYS A 112 7.63 -1.55 16.10
C LYS A 112 6.66 -1.93 14.98
N LEU A 113 6.43 -1.05 14.02
CA LEU A 113 5.53 -1.31 12.89
C LEU A 113 6.08 -2.39 11.96
N ILE A 114 7.37 -2.34 11.64
CA ILE A 114 8.07 -3.35 10.83
C ILE A 114 7.94 -4.74 11.47
N SER A 115 8.07 -4.84 12.80
CA SER A 115 7.97 -6.12 13.51
C SER A 115 6.58 -6.77 13.50
N GLN A 116 5.55 -6.06 13.02
CA GLN A 116 4.15 -6.49 13.07
C GLN A 116 3.58 -6.89 11.71
N VAL A 117 4.38 -6.83 10.64
CA VAL A 117 3.94 -7.13 9.28
C VAL A 117 4.76 -8.25 8.65
N ASP A 118 4.18 -8.93 7.66
CA ASP A 118 4.88 -10.02 6.95
C ASP A 118 5.90 -9.48 5.94
N ILE A 119 5.59 -8.35 5.30
CA ILE A 119 6.41 -7.75 4.24
C ILE A 119 6.48 -6.23 4.44
N VAL A 120 7.68 -5.68 4.27
CA VAL A 120 7.93 -4.24 4.17
C VAL A 120 8.32 -3.89 2.74
N ILE A 121 7.70 -2.83 2.20
CA ILE A 121 8.06 -2.22 0.93
C ILE A 121 8.58 -0.82 1.21
N ASP A 122 9.88 -0.64 1.00
CA ASP A 122 10.51 0.67 0.93
C ASP A 122 10.24 1.30 -0.45
N ALA A 123 9.41 2.33 -0.45
CA ALA A 123 9.09 3.13 -1.63
C ALA A 123 9.56 4.59 -1.45
N THR A 124 10.53 4.82 -0.58
CA THR A 124 11.13 6.14 -0.32
C THR A 124 12.15 6.49 -1.40
N ASP A 125 12.25 7.79 -1.70
CA ASP A 125 13.14 8.34 -2.73
C ASP A 125 14.45 8.92 -2.18
N ASN A 126 14.69 8.81 -0.87
CA ASN A 126 15.88 9.35 -0.21
C ASN A 126 16.69 8.28 0.55
N LEU A 127 18.01 8.49 0.61
CA LEU A 127 18.96 7.53 1.18
C LEU A 127 18.83 7.39 2.70
N GLU A 128 18.49 8.47 3.41
CA GLU A 128 18.34 8.48 4.87
C GLU A 128 17.21 7.52 5.29
N SER A 129 16.06 7.60 4.64
CA SER A 129 14.93 6.71 4.92
C SER A 129 15.27 5.26 4.62
N ARG A 130 16.01 4.98 3.52
CA ARG A 130 16.47 3.63 3.18
C ARG A 130 17.37 3.03 4.26
N LEU A 131 18.27 3.82 4.85
CA LEU A 131 19.16 3.36 5.90
C LEU A 131 18.43 3.10 7.23
N MET A 132 17.30 3.76 7.49
CA MET A 132 16.47 3.49 8.67
C MET A 132 15.65 2.20 8.53
N ILE A 133 15.38 1.75 7.30
CA ILE A 133 14.55 0.58 7.03
C ILE A 133 15.38 -0.73 7.01
N ASN A 134 16.66 -0.67 6.63
CA ASN A 134 17.56 -1.83 6.49
C ASN A 134 18.41 -2.07 7.74
#